data_AF-A0A226F5N7-F1
#
_entry.id   AF-A0A226F5N7-F1
#
_cell.length_a   1.000
_cell.length_b   1.000
_cell.length_c   1.000
_cell.angle_alpha   90.00
_cell.angle_beta   90.00
_cell.angle_gamma   90.00
#
_symmetry.space_group_name_H-M   'P 1'
#
loop_
_entity.id
_entity.type
_entity.pdbx_description
1 polymer ?
#
loop_
_entity_poly.entity_id
_entity_poly.type
_entity_poly.pdbx_seq_one_letter_code
_entity_poly.pdbx_strand_id
1 'polypeptide(L)'
;MGKMKKKYESGEASQYLTRKHALRKLQLSLKAFRKLCILKGIYPREPKNRKRAQKGATDKKTLYLKKDVQFLLHEPIVWKLREHKVYLRKKSRAKALRDKEGLKRIVDNKPTYKLDHIVRERYPTFIDAIRDLDDCLTLCFLFSTFPSLRFVPGHVSRLCRRLTVEFLHYVIEARALRKVFVSIKGYYYQAEIKGQTITWIVPHNFAFQPQSSESVDFRIMATFVEFYSTLLGFINFRLFNALNLFYPPKLVNPKGQSEELNETNKLNWDNEEDLVGERVAALNQSLLKVAIPPVEEAELEMDEFPVTGDAEKVAQLKRDAERVKFLKNMFSGMKFFLSREAPRESLTFAIRSVGGEVSWDAQLFPGATFSEYDESITHQIVDRDNQTKQYLSRYYVQPQWIFDCINARAVLPVEKYFPSAVLPPHMSPFLTEREGDYMPPEKKKFLDMEKGIIAPSEGFVNAGATTNDNEDENDSDDDDDEDIGSVDDDEEEDDDDAGTEDEAEEDEDLDEDEQRLNALKKQMKVTKGEAEIEDELKKRDDESKEQWKLRCMMIRNKHKRLYKKMMDSRRRRRKEADRLTNKRQNIEKEANKKSKKKQKA
;
A
#
# COMPACT_ATOMS: atom_id res chain seq x y z
N MET A 1 -50.59 8.36 29.88
CA MET A 1 -49.60 7.62 29.06
C MET A 1 -49.39 8.36 27.74
N GLY A 2 -48.24 8.18 27.05
CA GLY A 2 -47.99 8.81 25.74
C GLY A 2 -48.73 8.10 24.60
N LYS A 3 -49.08 8.84 23.52
CA LYS A 3 -49.74 8.27 22.33
C LYS A 3 -48.86 7.19 21.68
N MET A 4 -49.50 6.08 21.27
CA MET A 4 -48.83 4.93 20.65
C MET A 4 -48.16 5.33 19.33
N LYS A 5 -46.84 5.14 19.24
CA LYS A 5 -46.02 5.49 18.05
C LYS A 5 -46.31 4.52 16.91
N LYS A 6 -46.38 4.98 15.66
CA LYS A 6 -46.66 4.09 14.52
C LYS A 6 -45.41 3.26 14.19
N LYS A 7 -45.64 2.06 13.66
CA LYS A 7 -44.55 1.16 13.22
C LYS A 7 -43.63 1.91 12.24
N TYR A 8 -42.32 1.79 12.45
CA TYR A 8 -41.25 2.40 11.64
C TYR A 8 -41.10 3.94 11.71
N GLU A 9 -41.71 4.65 12.67
CA GLU A 9 -41.45 6.09 12.90
C GLU A 9 -40.17 6.34 13.71
N SER A 10 -39.79 5.41 14.60
CA SER A 10 -38.62 5.47 15.48
C SER A 10 -37.64 4.30 15.27
N GLY A 11 -36.39 4.48 15.71
CA GLY A 11 -35.31 3.49 15.55
C GLY A 11 -34.70 3.48 14.14
N GLU A 12 -34.02 2.39 13.78
CA GLU A 12 -33.27 2.25 12.52
C GLU A 12 -34.09 2.60 11.27
N ALA A 13 -35.38 2.25 11.25
CA ALA A 13 -36.31 2.53 10.15
C ALA A 13 -36.54 4.03 9.85
N SER A 14 -36.15 4.90 10.78
CA SER A 14 -36.18 6.37 10.64
C SER A 14 -34.78 6.96 10.42
N GLN A 15 -33.72 6.20 10.71
CA GLN A 15 -32.32 6.63 10.54
C GLN A 15 -31.80 6.43 9.12
N TYR A 16 -32.27 5.41 8.40
CA TYR A 16 -31.80 5.06 7.05
C TYR A 16 -32.81 5.43 5.95
N LEU A 17 -32.31 5.75 4.75
CA LEU A 17 -33.07 5.99 3.53
C LEU A 17 -32.53 5.13 2.39
N THR A 18 -33.42 4.56 1.57
CA THR A 18 -33.03 3.85 0.34
C THR A 18 -32.55 4.83 -0.74
N ARG A 19 -31.65 4.40 -1.62
CA ARG A 19 -31.18 5.19 -2.78
C ARG A 19 -32.33 5.80 -3.60
N LYS A 20 -33.42 5.05 -3.84
CA LYS A 20 -34.63 5.53 -4.58
C LYS A 20 -35.44 6.59 -3.80
N HIS A 21 -35.30 6.67 -2.48
CA HIS A 21 -35.89 7.76 -1.69
C HIS A 21 -34.96 8.98 -1.67
N ALA A 22 -33.65 8.80 -1.46
CA ALA A 22 -32.67 9.90 -1.47
C ALA A 22 -32.67 10.68 -2.80
N LEU A 23 -32.69 9.97 -3.94
CA LEU A 23 -32.81 10.57 -5.28
C LEU A 23 -34.06 11.44 -5.44
N ARG A 24 -35.22 10.97 -4.94
CA ARG A 24 -36.47 11.74 -4.98
C ARG A 24 -36.41 12.98 -4.09
N LYS A 25 -35.85 12.88 -2.89
CA LYS A 25 -35.72 14.02 -1.94
C LYS A 25 -34.80 15.12 -2.49
N LEU A 26 -33.69 14.76 -3.13
CA LEU A 26 -32.73 15.72 -3.70
C LEU A 26 -33.09 16.23 -5.11
N GLN A 27 -34.03 15.55 -5.79
CA GLN A 27 -34.45 15.81 -7.19
C GLN A 27 -33.31 15.67 -8.23
N LEU A 28 -32.29 14.85 -7.93
CA LEU A 28 -31.12 14.62 -8.76
C LEU A 28 -31.22 13.32 -9.58
N SER A 29 -30.50 13.27 -10.70
CA SER A 29 -30.31 12.02 -11.47
C SER A 29 -29.28 11.11 -10.78
N LEU A 30 -29.31 9.80 -11.07
CA LEU A 30 -28.38 8.83 -10.45
C LEU A 30 -26.90 9.22 -10.65
N LYS A 31 -26.51 9.73 -11.83
CA LYS A 31 -25.13 10.20 -12.08
C LYS A 31 -24.78 11.42 -11.23
N ALA A 32 -25.67 12.41 -11.14
CA ALA A 32 -25.44 13.62 -10.34
C ALA A 32 -25.40 13.30 -8.84
N PHE A 33 -26.26 12.40 -8.36
CA PHE A 33 -26.26 11.94 -6.98
C PHE A 33 -25.00 11.14 -6.62
N ARG A 34 -24.57 10.18 -7.48
CA ARG A 34 -23.28 9.47 -7.30
C ARG A 34 -22.12 10.47 -7.16
N LYS A 35 -22.02 11.43 -8.08
CA LYS A 35 -20.98 12.47 -8.04
C LYS A 35 -21.03 13.29 -6.75
N LEU A 36 -22.20 13.77 -6.36
CA LEU A 36 -22.37 14.56 -5.13
C LEU A 36 -21.98 13.76 -3.86
N CYS A 37 -22.31 12.47 -3.81
CA CYS A 37 -21.91 11.58 -2.72
C CYS A 37 -20.38 11.38 -2.65
N ILE A 38 -19.72 11.23 -3.81
CA ILE A 38 -18.25 11.11 -3.90
C ILE A 38 -17.59 12.41 -3.41
N LEU A 39 -18.02 13.56 -3.94
CA LEU A 39 -17.49 14.87 -3.54
C LEU A 39 -17.59 15.10 -2.02
N LYS A 40 -18.75 14.85 -1.39
CA LYS A 40 -18.94 15.03 0.06
C LYS A 40 -18.52 13.86 0.96
N GLY A 41 -18.10 12.71 0.41
CA GLY A 41 -17.71 11.55 1.23
C GLY A 41 -18.88 10.82 1.90
N ILE A 42 -20.03 10.74 1.22
CA ILE A 42 -21.26 10.10 1.75
C ILE A 42 -21.42 8.71 1.15
N TYR A 43 -20.90 7.74 1.90
CA TYR A 43 -20.89 6.32 1.55
C TYR A 43 -22.21 5.64 1.94
N PRO A 44 -22.63 4.56 1.26
CA PRO A 44 -23.71 3.71 1.76
C PRO A 44 -23.31 3.10 3.11
N ARG A 45 -24.29 2.88 3.99
CA ARG A 45 -24.06 2.34 5.34
C ARG A 45 -24.99 1.15 5.60
N GLU A 46 -24.42 0.06 6.13
CA GLU A 46 -25.19 -1.11 6.52
C GLU A 46 -25.83 -0.92 7.91
N PRO A 47 -27.13 -1.23 8.08
CA PRO A 47 -27.82 -1.19 9.36
C PRO A 47 -27.67 -2.50 10.14
N LYS A 48 -27.70 -2.45 11.48
CA LYS A 48 -27.65 -3.65 12.34
C LYS A 48 -28.82 -4.60 12.08
N ASN A 49 -30.02 -4.08 11.83
CA ASN A 49 -31.23 -4.87 11.57
C ASN A 49 -31.84 -4.49 10.21
N ARG A 50 -31.30 -5.00 9.10
CA ARG A 50 -31.74 -4.60 7.74
C ARG A 50 -33.24 -4.74 7.49
N LYS A 51 -33.89 -5.82 7.97
CA LYS A 51 -35.36 -5.99 7.90
C LYS A 51 -36.12 -4.82 8.55
N ARG A 52 -35.63 -4.30 9.69
CA ARG A 52 -36.22 -3.11 10.37
C ARG A 52 -35.94 -1.83 9.59
N ALA A 53 -34.69 -1.60 9.19
CA ALA A 53 -34.29 -0.41 8.41
C ALA A 53 -35.02 -0.28 7.07
N GLN A 54 -35.33 -1.40 6.41
CA GLN A 54 -36.05 -1.46 5.13
C GLN A 54 -37.59 -1.59 5.27
N LYS A 55 -38.15 -1.41 6.48
CA LYS A 55 -39.59 -1.47 6.78
C LYS A 55 -40.26 -2.80 6.41
N GLY A 56 -39.56 -3.91 6.66
CA GLY A 56 -40.05 -5.29 6.44
C GLY A 56 -39.54 -5.94 5.15
N ALA A 57 -39.01 -5.19 4.18
CA ALA A 57 -38.47 -5.77 2.96
C ALA A 57 -37.19 -6.61 3.23
N THR A 58 -36.99 -7.63 2.39
CA THR A 58 -35.88 -8.58 2.46
C THR A 58 -34.71 -8.21 1.53
N ASP A 59 -34.97 -7.54 0.41
CA ASP A 59 -34.02 -7.25 -0.68
C ASP A 59 -32.68 -6.61 -0.25
N LYS A 60 -31.60 -6.90 -0.99
CA LYS A 60 -30.28 -6.24 -0.82
C LYS A 60 -30.27 -4.80 -1.40
N LYS A 61 -31.12 -3.90 -0.87
CA LYS A 61 -31.20 -2.47 -1.26
C LYS A 61 -30.13 -1.61 -0.56
N THR A 62 -29.46 -0.75 -1.33
CA THR A 62 -28.50 0.24 -0.82
C THR A 62 -29.17 1.33 0.02
N LEU A 63 -28.58 1.57 1.20
CA LEU A 63 -29.06 2.49 2.23
C LEU A 63 -28.02 3.58 2.54
N TYR A 64 -28.51 4.78 2.83
CA TYR A 64 -27.75 5.95 3.29
C TYR A 64 -28.37 6.49 4.58
N LEU A 65 -27.63 7.22 5.40
CA LEU A 65 -28.22 7.84 6.58
C LEU A 65 -29.07 9.06 6.20
N LYS A 66 -30.19 9.24 6.89
CA LYS A 66 -31.14 10.34 6.71
C LYS A 66 -30.52 11.71 7.02
N LYS A 67 -29.56 11.75 7.96
CA LYS A 67 -28.77 12.94 8.31
C LYS A 67 -27.94 13.40 7.10
N ASP A 68 -27.15 12.51 6.53
CA ASP A 68 -26.25 12.78 5.40
C ASP A 68 -27.03 13.26 4.17
N VAL A 69 -28.16 12.60 3.86
CA VAL A 69 -29.07 13.00 2.78
C VAL A 69 -29.80 14.33 3.07
N GLN A 70 -29.89 14.76 4.33
CA GLN A 70 -30.36 16.09 4.69
C GLN A 70 -29.24 17.14 4.59
N PHE A 71 -28.00 16.83 4.99
CA PHE A 71 -26.84 17.69 4.77
C PHE A 71 -26.64 18.00 3.29
N LEU A 72 -26.74 16.97 2.42
CA LEU A 72 -26.73 17.13 0.96
C LEU A 72 -27.82 18.04 0.38
N LEU A 73 -28.90 18.33 1.12
CA LEU A 73 -29.96 19.22 0.62
C LEU A 73 -29.57 20.70 0.68
N HIS A 74 -28.67 21.07 1.59
CA HIS A 74 -28.20 22.44 1.79
C HIS A 74 -26.93 22.79 0.98
N GLU A 75 -26.33 21.81 0.32
CA GLU A 75 -25.06 21.94 -0.41
C GLU A 75 -25.19 22.80 -1.69
N PRO A 76 -24.44 23.91 -1.85
CA PRO A 76 -24.56 24.81 -3.00
C PRO A 76 -24.32 24.13 -4.36
N ILE A 77 -23.49 23.09 -4.43
CA ILE A 77 -23.25 22.34 -5.68
C ILE A 77 -24.51 21.65 -6.21
N VAL A 78 -25.53 21.38 -5.39
CA VAL A 78 -26.83 20.87 -5.88
C VAL A 78 -27.46 21.84 -6.89
N TRP A 79 -27.32 23.15 -6.68
CA TRP A 79 -27.81 24.17 -7.61
C TRP A 79 -26.99 24.19 -8.90
N LYS A 80 -25.66 24.09 -8.82
CA LYS A 80 -24.80 23.99 -10.01
C LYS A 80 -25.02 22.71 -10.83
N LEU A 81 -25.35 21.59 -10.18
CA LEU A 81 -25.78 20.36 -10.87
C LEU A 81 -27.16 20.51 -11.54
N ARG A 82 -28.07 21.32 -10.97
CA ARG A 82 -29.37 21.68 -11.59
C ARG A 82 -29.18 22.63 -12.77
N GLU A 83 -28.34 23.66 -12.65
CA GLU A 83 -27.94 24.55 -13.75
C GLU A 83 -27.32 23.75 -14.91
N HIS A 84 -26.37 22.85 -14.63
CA HIS A 84 -25.75 22.01 -15.65
C HIS A 84 -26.77 21.10 -16.37
N LYS A 85 -27.81 20.62 -15.67
CA LYS A 85 -28.93 19.88 -16.29
C LYS A 85 -29.78 20.77 -17.22
N VAL A 86 -29.93 22.05 -16.91
CA VAL A 86 -30.60 23.04 -17.79
C VAL A 86 -29.71 23.40 -18.99
N TYR A 87 -28.40 23.62 -18.79
CA TYR A 87 -27.41 23.82 -19.84
C TYR A 87 -27.42 22.66 -20.86
N LEU A 88 -27.40 21.40 -20.41
CA LEU A 88 -27.49 20.25 -21.30
C LEU A 88 -28.78 20.23 -22.13
N ARG A 89 -29.92 20.63 -21.55
CA ARG A 89 -31.20 20.78 -22.28
C ARG A 89 -31.13 21.90 -23.32
N LYS A 90 -30.61 23.08 -22.96
CA LYS A 90 -30.40 24.21 -23.90
C LYS A 90 -29.48 23.81 -25.05
N LYS A 91 -28.34 23.15 -24.76
CA LYS A 91 -27.37 22.65 -25.74
C LYS A 91 -28.00 21.60 -26.68
N SER A 92 -28.81 20.70 -26.14
CA SER A 92 -29.54 19.71 -26.95
C SER A 92 -30.58 20.36 -27.87
N ARG A 93 -31.30 21.39 -27.39
CA ARG A 93 -32.26 22.16 -28.20
C ARG A 93 -31.56 22.93 -29.33
N ALA A 94 -30.50 23.69 -29.03
CA ALA A 94 -29.73 24.41 -30.05
C ALA A 94 -29.16 23.46 -31.12
N LYS A 95 -28.59 22.31 -30.71
CA LYS A 95 -28.10 21.29 -31.66
C LYS A 95 -29.23 20.73 -32.53
N ALA A 96 -30.43 20.49 -31.98
CA ALA A 96 -31.58 20.00 -32.75
C ALA A 96 -32.10 21.03 -33.76
N LEU A 97 -32.14 22.31 -33.38
CA LEU A 97 -32.49 23.43 -34.27
C LEU A 97 -31.40 23.77 -35.30
N ARG A 98 -30.22 23.11 -35.24
CA ARG A 98 -29.02 23.39 -36.05
C ARG A 98 -28.47 24.81 -35.93
N ASP A 99 -28.91 25.59 -34.95
CA ASP A 99 -28.38 26.90 -34.62
C ASP A 99 -26.92 26.78 -34.15
N LYS A 100 -25.99 27.19 -35.02
CA LYS A 100 -24.55 27.13 -34.75
C LYS A 100 -24.08 28.22 -33.79
N GLU A 101 -24.74 29.38 -33.75
CA GLU A 101 -24.26 30.53 -33.01
C GLU A 101 -24.76 30.52 -31.57
N GLY A 102 -26.06 30.30 -31.36
CA GLY A 102 -26.60 30.04 -30.03
C GLY A 102 -25.97 28.81 -29.39
N LEU A 103 -25.58 27.79 -30.17
CA LEU A 103 -24.82 26.65 -29.67
C LEU A 103 -23.42 27.05 -29.17
N LYS A 104 -22.68 27.94 -29.86
CA LYS A 104 -21.41 28.50 -29.35
C LYS A 104 -21.66 29.27 -28.05
N ARG A 105 -22.52 30.30 -28.09
CA ARG A 105 -22.88 31.14 -26.92
C ARG A 105 -23.30 30.30 -25.70
N ILE A 106 -24.00 29.18 -25.91
CA ILE A 106 -24.36 28.22 -24.84
C ILE A 106 -23.15 27.45 -24.31
N VAL A 107 -22.26 26.96 -25.19
CA VAL A 107 -21.04 26.22 -24.80
C VAL A 107 -20.05 27.07 -24.03
N ASP A 108 -19.90 28.34 -24.42
CA ASP A 108 -19.01 29.28 -23.75
C ASP A 108 -19.52 29.58 -22.33
N ASN A 109 -20.85 29.77 -22.20
CA ASN A 109 -21.57 29.91 -20.92
C ASN A 109 -21.84 28.55 -20.22
N LYS A 110 -20.89 27.62 -20.26
CA LYS A 110 -20.97 26.34 -19.53
C LYS A 110 -20.87 26.60 -18.01
N PRO A 111 -21.87 26.20 -17.20
CA PRO A 111 -21.79 26.37 -15.75
C PRO A 111 -20.72 25.46 -15.14
N THR A 112 -19.80 26.07 -14.41
CA THR A 112 -18.78 25.42 -13.57
C THR A 112 -19.15 25.56 -12.08
N TYR A 113 -18.42 24.83 -11.23
CA TYR A 113 -18.43 24.98 -9.78
C TYR A 113 -17.00 24.81 -9.28
N LYS A 114 -16.75 25.31 -8.07
CA LYS A 114 -15.51 25.10 -7.33
C LYS A 114 -15.72 24.02 -6.26
N LEU A 115 -14.64 23.37 -5.83
CA LEU A 115 -14.66 22.33 -4.78
C LEU A 115 -14.00 22.80 -3.47
N ASP A 116 -13.44 24.01 -3.47
CA ASP A 116 -12.63 24.65 -2.44
C ASP A 116 -13.27 24.57 -1.04
N HIS A 117 -14.58 24.80 -0.96
CA HIS A 117 -15.33 24.73 0.30
C HIS A 117 -15.50 23.28 0.79
N ILE A 118 -15.71 22.30 -0.11
CA ILE A 118 -15.78 20.89 0.26
C ILE A 118 -14.43 20.39 0.79
N VAL A 119 -13.32 20.78 0.16
CA VAL A 119 -11.97 20.40 0.63
C VAL A 119 -11.76 20.90 2.05
N ARG A 120 -12.10 22.17 2.33
CA ARG A 120 -12.01 22.77 3.68
C ARG A 120 -12.99 22.21 4.70
N GLU A 121 -14.18 21.77 4.28
CA GLU A 121 -15.15 21.10 5.16
C GLU A 121 -14.76 19.66 5.50
N ARG A 122 -14.20 18.92 4.55
CA ARG A 122 -13.71 17.55 4.75
C ARG A 122 -12.43 17.49 5.58
N TYR A 123 -11.53 18.46 5.39
CA TYR A 123 -10.23 18.50 6.04
C TYR A 123 -10.05 19.84 6.78
N PRO A 124 -10.58 19.96 8.03
CA PRO A 124 -10.42 21.16 8.83
C PRO A 124 -8.97 21.44 9.20
N THR A 125 -8.15 20.40 9.40
CA THR A 125 -6.70 20.54 9.61
C THR A 125 -5.90 20.05 8.41
N PHE A 126 -4.67 20.56 8.28
CA PHE A 126 -3.75 20.15 7.23
C PHE A 126 -3.21 18.73 7.42
N ILE A 127 -3.17 18.23 8.67
CA ILE A 127 -2.69 16.88 8.97
C ILE A 127 -3.74 15.86 8.52
N ASP A 128 -5.03 16.16 8.66
CA ASP A 128 -6.11 15.30 8.15
C ASP A 128 -6.06 15.21 6.61
N ALA A 129 -5.76 16.32 5.92
CA ALA A 129 -5.56 16.34 4.47
C ALA A 129 -4.33 15.53 4.01
N ILE A 130 -3.29 15.45 4.86
CA ILE A 130 -2.09 14.65 4.62
C ILE A 130 -2.35 13.14 4.80
N ARG A 131 -3.20 12.74 5.76
CA ARG A 131 -3.52 11.32 5.99
C ARG A 131 -4.29 10.66 4.84
N ASP A 132 -5.16 11.41 4.16
CA ASP A 132 -5.89 10.94 2.97
C ASP A 132 -5.04 11.05 1.66
N LEU A 133 -3.75 11.43 1.75
CA LEU A 133 -2.94 11.72 0.56
C LEU A 133 -2.51 10.45 -0.22
N ASP A 134 -2.43 9.29 0.41
CA ASP A 134 -2.06 7.99 -0.23
C ASP A 134 -3.01 7.63 -1.39
N ASP A 135 -4.32 7.61 -1.12
CA ASP A 135 -5.39 7.37 -2.10
C ASP A 135 -5.47 8.48 -3.18
N CYS A 136 -5.08 9.71 -2.80
CA CYS A 136 -5.06 10.87 -3.69
C CYS A 136 -3.91 10.78 -4.69
N LEU A 137 -2.70 10.49 -4.22
CA LEU A 137 -1.50 10.37 -5.06
C LEU A 137 -1.59 9.15 -5.99
N THR A 138 -1.91 7.97 -5.46
CA THR A 138 -2.04 6.73 -6.27
C THR A 138 -2.99 6.91 -7.46
N LEU A 139 -4.16 7.53 -7.24
CA LEU A 139 -5.11 7.78 -8.32
C LEU A 139 -4.65 8.89 -9.28
N CYS A 140 -3.98 9.94 -8.79
CA CYS A 140 -3.40 10.98 -9.65
C CYS A 140 -2.24 10.46 -10.50
N PHE A 141 -1.37 9.60 -9.98
CA PHE A 141 -0.32 8.93 -10.75
C PHE A 141 -0.91 7.97 -11.79
N LEU A 142 -1.93 7.18 -11.45
CA LEU A 142 -2.64 6.33 -12.42
C LEU A 142 -3.29 7.16 -13.55
N PHE A 143 -3.90 8.30 -13.23
CA PHE A 143 -4.44 9.20 -14.26
C PHE A 143 -3.36 10.01 -15.00
N SER A 144 -2.11 9.98 -14.53
CA SER A 144 -0.96 10.54 -15.26
C SER A 144 -0.46 9.61 -16.36
N THR A 145 -0.67 8.29 -16.29
CA THR A 145 -0.33 7.35 -17.38
C THR A 145 -1.48 7.08 -18.35
N PHE A 146 -2.67 7.66 -18.12
CA PHE A 146 -3.80 7.49 -19.04
C PHE A 146 -3.76 8.45 -20.23
N PRO A 147 -3.89 7.96 -21.48
CA PRO A 147 -4.05 8.79 -22.66
C PRO A 147 -5.42 9.52 -22.68
N SER A 148 -5.69 10.31 -23.72
CA SER A 148 -6.91 11.11 -23.85
C SER A 148 -8.17 10.25 -24.13
N LEU A 149 -8.74 9.63 -23.09
CA LEU A 149 -9.88 8.73 -23.19
C LEU A 149 -11.23 9.45 -23.31
N ARG A 150 -12.19 8.82 -24.00
CA ARG A 150 -13.57 9.33 -24.21
C ARG A 150 -14.31 9.76 -22.92
N PHE A 151 -13.95 9.20 -21.76
CA PHE A 151 -14.54 9.53 -20.46
C PHE A 151 -13.60 10.32 -19.52
N VAL A 152 -12.31 10.45 -19.87
CA VAL A 152 -11.28 11.16 -19.11
C VAL A 152 -10.69 12.23 -20.04
N PRO A 153 -11.21 13.47 -20.04
CA PRO A 153 -10.74 14.51 -20.94
C PRO A 153 -9.26 14.82 -20.67
N GLY A 154 -8.42 14.89 -21.71
CA GLY A 154 -6.96 15.04 -21.55
C GLY A 154 -6.47 16.26 -20.74
N HIS A 155 -7.30 17.27 -20.48
CA HIS A 155 -6.96 18.34 -19.53
C HIS A 155 -6.90 17.85 -18.07
N VAL A 156 -7.65 16.80 -17.72
CA VAL A 156 -7.61 16.15 -16.40
C VAL A 156 -6.32 15.37 -16.26
N SER A 157 -5.94 14.56 -17.26
CA SER A 157 -4.66 13.84 -17.27
C SER A 157 -3.48 14.82 -17.22
N ARG A 158 -3.50 15.91 -18.02
CA ARG A 158 -2.47 16.97 -17.97
C ARG A 158 -2.39 17.68 -16.62
N LEU A 159 -3.53 17.98 -15.99
CA LEU A 159 -3.54 18.54 -14.63
C LEU A 159 -2.95 17.55 -13.61
N CYS A 160 -3.26 16.26 -13.72
CA CYS A 160 -2.67 15.23 -12.84
C CYS A 160 -1.16 15.13 -13.05
N ARG A 161 -0.69 15.03 -14.31
CA ARG A 161 0.74 15.04 -14.68
C ARG A 161 1.49 16.21 -14.05
N ARG A 162 0.92 17.42 -14.13
CA ARG A 162 1.52 18.61 -13.50
C ARG A 162 1.55 18.51 -11.97
N LEU A 163 0.43 18.20 -11.33
CA LEU A 163 0.31 18.16 -9.88
C LEU A 163 1.15 17.05 -9.22
N THR A 164 1.37 15.91 -9.91
CA THR A 164 2.26 14.85 -9.43
C THR A 164 3.73 15.24 -9.57
N VAL A 165 4.13 15.90 -10.67
CA VAL A 165 5.49 16.44 -10.83
C VAL A 165 5.79 17.53 -9.80
N GLU A 166 4.86 18.45 -9.54
CA GLU A 166 4.95 19.40 -8.42
C GLU A 166 5.20 18.68 -7.08
N PHE A 167 4.47 17.59 -6.80
CA PHE A 167 4.63 16.83 -5.55
C PHE A 167 5.98 16.09 -5.46
N LEU A 168 6.44 15.46 -6.55
CA LEU A 168 7.77 14.82 -6.60
C LEU A 168 8.89 15.85 -6.36
N HIS A 169 8.80 17.03 -6.96
CA HIS A 169 9.73 18.15 -6.71
C HIS A 169 9.74 18.58 -5.24
N TYR A 170 8.58 18.65 -4.58
CA TYR A 170 8.52 18.92 -3.15
C TYR A 170 9.27 17.85 -2.33
N VAL A 171 9.08 16.57 -2.65
CA VAL A 171 9.76 15.47 -1.92
C VAL A 171 11.28 15.49 -2.15
N ILE A 172 11.74 15.91 -3.33
CA ILE A 172 13.17 16.14 -3.64
C ILE A 172 13.74 17.28 -2.78
N GLU A 173 13.18 18.48 -2.85
CA GLU A 173 13.69 19.66 -2.10
C GLU A 173 13.56 19.48 -0.58
N ALA A 174 12.52 18.77 -0.10
CA ALA A 174 12.33 18.44 1.31
C ALA A 174 13.24 17.29 1.79
N ARG A 175 13.86 16.53 0.87
CA ARG A 175 14.59 15.27 1.13
C ARG A 175 13.77 14.33 2.05
N ALA A 176 12.51 14.16 1.68
CA ALA A 176 11.48 13.56 2.53
C ALA A 176 11.29 12.04 2.31
N LEU A 177 11.92 11.46 1.29
CA LEU A 177 11.86 10.02 0.98
C LEU A 177 12.44 9.17 2.14
N ARG A 178 11.91 7.97 2.37
CA ARG A 178 12.31 7.07 3.48
C ARG A 178 12.45 5.60 3.09
N LYS A 179 11.54 5.07 2.27
CA LYS A 179 11.54 3.67 1.80
C LYS A 179 11.10 3.63 0.33
N VAL A 180 11.67 2.70 -0.43
CA VAL A 180 11.33 2.46 -1.84
C VAL A 180 11.22 0.95 -2.08
N PHE A 181 10.26 0.51 -2.89
CA PHE A 181 10.15 -0.90 -3.26
C PHE A 181 9.68 -1.05 -4.70
N VAL A 182 10.43 -1.82 -5.49
CA VAL A 182 10.09 -2.14 -6.88
C VAL A 182 9.23 -3.40 -6.88
N SER A 183 8.08 -3.35 -7.55
CA SER A 183 7.16 -4.47 -7.68
C SER A 183 6.67 -4.61 -9.12
N ILE A 184 6.12 -5.77 -9.47
CA ILE A 184 5.47 -6.04 -10.77
C ILE A 184 4.38 -4.97 -11.08
N LYS A 185 3.74 -4.41 -10.05
CA LYS A 185 2.70 -3.38 -10.18
C LYS A 185 3.22 -1.95 -10.43
N GLY A 186 4.50 -1.68 -10.14
CA GLY A 186 5.07 -0.33 -10.13
C GLY A 186 6.01 -0.08 -8.95
N TYR A 187 6.38 1.17 -8.78
CA TYR A 187 7.24 1.66 -7.71
C TYR A 187 6.41 2.12 -6.52
N TYR A 188 6.68 1.54 -5.35
CA TYR A 188 6.12 1.97 -4.07
C TYR A 188 7.11 2.94 -3.42
N TYR A 189 6.67 4.16 -3.11
CA TYR A 189 7.46 5.15 -2.39
C TYR A 189 6.79 5.46 -1.06
N GLN A 190 7.60 5.67 -0.03
CA GLN A 190 7.15 6.27 1.22
C GLN A 190 8.00 7.49 1.56
N ALA A 191 7.34 8.60 1.83
CA ALA A 191 7.94 9.83 2.32
C ALA A 191 7.31 10.26 3.65
N GLU A 192 8.07 11.01 4.43
CA GLU A 192 7.66 11.53 5.73
C GLU A 192 7.41 13.03 5.63
N ILE A 193 6.15 13.45 5.76
CA ILE A 193 5.75 14.87 5.66
C ILE A 193 5.11 15.27 6.99
N LYS A 194 5.78 16.15 7.74
CA LYS A 194 5.32 16.70 9.03
C LYS A 194 4.90 15.61 10.04
N GLY A 195 5.72 14.57 10.17
CA GLY A 195 5.49 13.46 11.11
C GLY A 195 4.35 12.50 10.70
N GLN A 196 3.90 12.53 9.45
CA GLN A 196 3.02 11.50 8.88
C GLN A 196 3.75 10.78 7.73
N THR A 197 3.74 9.45 7.75
CA THR A 197 4.29 8.62 6.67
C THR A 197 3.25 8.42 5.58
N ILE A 198 3.54 8.89 4.38
CA ILE A 198 2.68 8.86 3.19
C ILE A 198 3.23 7.80 2.25
N THR A 199 2.40 6.85 1.81
CA THR A 199 2.81 5.70 0.99
C THR A 199 2.00 5.64 -0.30
N TRP A 200 2.64 5.84 -1.45
CA TRP A 200 1.97 5.82 -2.75
C TRP A 200 2.67 4.92 -3.77
N ILE A 201 1.93 4.61 -4.82
CA ILE A 201 2.36 3.76 -5.93
C ILE A 201 2.41 4.61 -7.19
N VAL A 202 3.53 4.56 -7.90
CA VAL A 202 3.65 5.03 -9.28
C VAL A 202 3.66 3.79 -10.18
N PRO A 203 2.67 3.60 -11.07
CA PRO A 203 2.64 2.45 -11.97
C PRO A 203 3.84 2.49 -12.94
N HIS A 204 4.24 1.33 -13.45
CA HIS A 204 5.19 1.27 -14.57
C HIS A 204 4.58 1.97 -15.81
N ASN A 205 5.41 2.68 -16.57
CA ASN A 205 5.00 3.37 -17.80
C ASN A 205 4.83 2.36 -18.96
N PHE A 206 3.86 1.45 -18.85
CA PHE A 206 3.45 0.51 -19.90
C PHE A 206 2.31 1.08 -20.77
N ALA A 207 2.22 0.63 -22.03
CA ALA A 207 1.17 1.03 -22.95
C ALA A 207 -0.24 0.71 -22.42
N PHE A 208 -1.15 1.68 -22.48
CA PHE A 208 -2.50 1.53 -21.93
C PHE A 208 -3.36 0.55 -22.75
N GLN A 209 -3.60 -0.65 -22.20
CA GLN A 209 -4.54 -1.61 -22.76
C GLN A 209 -6.00 -1.19 -22.44
N PRO A 210 -6.88 -1.00 -23.45
CA PRO A 210 -8.26 -0.55 -23.21
C PRO A 210 -9.14 -1.60 -22.49
N GLN A 211 -9.39 -1.38 -21.20
CA GLN A 211 -10.25 -2.22 -20.38
C GLN A 211 -11.74 -2.03 -20.67
N SER A 212 -12.53 -3.11 -20.55
CA SER A 212 -13.99 -3.08 -20.75
C SER A 212 -14.69 -2.13 -19.78
N SER A 213 -15.71 -1.40 -20.26
CA SER A 213 -16.53 -0.54 -19.39
C SER A 213 -17.40 -1.29 -18.38
N GLU A 214 -17.42 -2.62 -18.43
CA GLU A 214 -18.10 -3.48 -17.46
C GLU A 214 -17.23 -3.79 -16.24
N SER A 215 -15.90 -3.88 -16.38
CA SER A 215 -14.99 -4.03 -15.24
C SER A 215 -14.73 -2.70 -14.52
N VAL A 216 -14.70 -1.56 -15.24
CA VAL A 216 -14.29 -0.25 -14.67
C VAL A 216 -15.21 0.92 -15.08
N ASP A 217 -15.95 1.50 -14.13
CA ASP A 217 -16.69 2.77 -14.33
C ASP A 217 -15.76 3.99 -14.18
N PHE A 218 -14.99 4.27 -15.24
CA PHE A 218 -14.12 5.45 -15.34
C PHE A 218 -14.83 6.79 -15.02
N ARG A 219 -16.16 6.86 -15.10
CA ARG A 219 -16.92 8.08 -14.77
C ARG A 219 -17.05 8.31 -13.28
N ILE A 220 -16.90 7.27 -12.46
CA ILE A 220 -16.77 7.36 -11.00
C ILE A 220 -15.35 7.82 -10.66
N MET A 221 -14.33 7.14 -11.20
CA MET A 221 -12.91 7.50 -10.99
C MET A 221 -12.62 8.95 -11.38
N ALA A 222 -13.09 9.41 -12.53
CA ALA A 222 -12.93 10.81 -12.95
C ALA A 222 -13.54 11.82 -11.96
N THR A 223 -14.55 11.44 -11.17
CA THR A 223 -15.11 12.31 -10.11
C THR A 223 -14.38 12.23 -8.77
N PHE A 224 -13.58 11.18 -8.53
CA PHE A 224 -12.58 11.18 -7.46
C PHE A 224 -11.38 12.03 -7.87
N VAL A 225 -10.84 11.86 -9.08
CA VAL A 225 -9.71 12.66 -9.61
C VAL A 225 -10.02 14.16 -9.67
N GLU A 226 -11.24 14.54 -10.01
CA GLU A 226 -11.66 15.95 -9.97
C GLU A 226 -11.62 16.54 -8.55
N PHE A 227 -11.87 15.72 -7.52
CA PHE A 227 -11.72 16.13 -6.12
C PHE A 227 -10.25 16.11 -5.68
N TYR A 228 -9.54 15.00 -5.93
CA TYR A 228 -8.14 14.78 -5.58
C TYR A 228 -7.18 15.77 -6.26
N SER A 229 -7.41 16.17 -7.52
CA SER A 229 -6.62 17.25 -8.14
C SER A 229 -6.81 18.61 -7.44
N THR A 230 -8.01 18.93 -6.93
CA THR A 230 -8.19 20.15 -6.11
C THR A 230 -7.55 20.02 -4.73
N LEU A 231 -7.64 18.84 -4.08
CA LEU A 231 -7.00 18.55 -2.80
C LEU A 231 -5.46 18.66 -2.91
N LEU A 232 -4.86 17.99 -3.89
CA LEU A 232 -3.43 18.00 -4.16
C LEU A 232 -2.93 19.41 -4.51
N GLY A 233 -3.69 20.21 -5.25
CA GLY A 233 -3.37 21.62 -5.50
C GLY A 233 -3.32 22.49 -4.23
N PHE A 234 -4.25 22.30 -3.29
CA PHE A 234 -4.20 22.98 -1.99
C PHE A 234 -3.05 22.47 -1.11
N ILE A 235 -2.73 21.18 -1.19
CA ILE A 235 -1.62 20.57 -0.45
C ILE A 235 -0.28 21.09 -0.99
N ASN A 236 -0.02 20.98 -2.31
CA ASN A 236 1.17 21.49 -2.97
C ASN A 236 1.38 22.98 -2.63
N PHE A 237 0.36 23.84 -2.79
CA PHE A 237 0.46 25.25 -2.41
C PHE A 237 0.94 25.45 -0.96
N ARG A 238 0.43 24.69 0.01
CA ARG A 238 0.84 24.80 1.42
C ARG A 238 2.18 24.11 1.73
N LEU A 239 2.60 23.13 0.95
CA LEU A 239 3.90 22.46 1.06
C LEU A 239 5.03 23.33 0.49
N PHE A 240 4.84 23.91 -0.70
CA PHE A 240 5.81 24.81 -1.34
C PHE A 240 6.05 26.08 -0.51
N ASN A 241 4.98 26.74 -0.06
CA ASN A 241 5.10 27.90 0.83
C ASN A 241 5.77 27.56 2.17
N ALA A 242 5.68 26.31 2.65
CA ALA A 242 6.37 25.88 3.87
C ALA A 242 7.88 25.61 3.68
N LEU A 243 8.40 25.67 2.44
CA LEU A 243 9.83 25.64 2.10
C LEU A 243 10.31 26.96 1.49
N ASN A 244 9.51 28.03 1.54
CA ASN A 244 9.77 29.31 0.86
C ASN A 244 10.01 29.17 -0.66
N LEU A 245 9.36 28.18 -1.30
CA LEU A 245 9.37 27.96 -2.75
C LEU A 245 8.21 28.70 -3.41
N PHE A 246 8.42 29.20 -4.63
CA PHE A 246 7.36 29.87 -5.39
C PHE A 246 6.31 28.84 -5.87
N TYR A 247 5.02 29.21 -5.89
CA TYR A 247 3.94 28.35 -6.38
C TYR A 247 3.01 29.10 -7.36
N PRO A 248 2.72 28.55 -8.56
CA PRO A 248 3.25 27.31 -9.14
C PRO A 248 4.79 27.34 -9.29
N PRO A 249 5.49 26.20 -9.20
CA PRO A 249 6.95 26.18 -9.26
C PRO A 249 7.50 26.82 -10.54
N LYS A 250 8.56 27.62 -10.36
CA LYS A 250 9.43 28.10 -11.43
C LYS A 250 10.74 27.31 -11.36
N LEU A 251 11.09 26.64 -12.45
CA LEU A 251 12.33 25.87 -12.59
C LEU A 251 13.51 26.83 -12.84
N VAL A 252 14.70 26.48 -12.34
CA VAL A 252 15.93 27.21 -12.65
C VAL A 252 16.50 26.71 -13.98
N ASN A 253 16.24 27.45 -15.05
CA ASN A 253 16.86 27.20 -16.35
C ASN A 253 18.40 27.25 -16.24
N PRO A 254 19.15 26.29 -16.84
CA PRO A 254 20.62 26.22 -16.77
C PRO A 254 21.36 27.37 -17.50
N LYS A 255 20.62 28.36 -18.01
CA LYS A 255 21.15 29.61 -18.61
C LYS A 255 20.67 30.88 -17.89
N GLY A 256 20.06 30.77 -16.70
CA GLY A 256 19.69 31.90 -15.84
C GLY A 256 18.50 32.76 -16.32
N GLN A 257 17.95 32.51 -17.50
CA GLN A 257 16.75 33.22 -17.98
C GLN A 257 15.49 32.49 -17.53
N SER A 258 14.65 33.18 -16.75
CA SER A 258 13.36 32.67 -16.29
C SER A 258 12.33 32.67 -17.43
N GLU A 259 12.23 31.56 -18.15
CA GLU A 259 11.04 31.29 -18.95
C GLU A 259 9.87 31.04 -17.99
N GLU A 260 8.83 31.85 -18.11
CA GLU A 260 7.55 31.50 -17.54
C GLU A 260 6.96 30.32 -18.32
N LEU A 261 6.23 29.43 -17.64
CA LEU A 261 5.55 28.27 -18.24
C LEU A 261 4.31 28.69 -19.06
N ASN A 262 4.50 29.66 -19.96
CA ASN A 262 3.48 30.33 -20.75
C ASN A 262 3.38 29.67 -22.13
N GLU A 263 2.34 28.85 -22.33
CA GLU A 263 1.47 28.62 -23.51
C GLU A 263 1.96 28.73 -24.99
N THR A 264 3.17 29.22 -25.30
CA THR A 264 3.66 29.50 -26.66
C THR A 264 4.34 28.29 -27.32
N ASN A 265 4.92 27.39 -26.52
CA ASN A 265 5.39 26.09 -26.99
C ASN A 265 4.19 25.21 -27.39
N LYS A 266 3.80 25.30 -28.67
CA LYS A 266 2.91 24.35 -29.35
C LYS A 266 3.63 23.03 -29.61
N LEU A 267 3.96 22.33 -28.52
CA LEU A 267 4.42 20.95 -28.55
C LEU A 267 3.33 20.04 -29.14
N ASN A 268 3.74 18.90 -29.70
CA ASN A 268 2.81 17.85 -30.09
C ASN A 268 2.35 17.08 -28.85
N TRP A 269 1.38 17.65 -28.12
CA TRP A 269 0.78 17.11 -26.89
C TRP A 269 0.14 15.70 -27.00
N ASP A 270 0.17 15.11 -28.19
CA ASP A 270 -0.33 13.77 -28.49
C ASP A 270 0.77 12.69 -28.39
N ASN A 271 2.05 13.07 -28.37
CA ASN A 271 3.17 12.15 -28.12
C ASN A 271 3.34 11.90 -26.61
N GLU A 272 3.37 10.63 -26.20
CA GLU A 272 3.55 10.25 -24.80
C GLU A 272 5.01 10.35 -24.35
N GLU A 273 5.96 9.92 -25.20
CA GLU A 273 7.39 9.88 -24.91
C GLU A 273 7.98 11.28 -24.65
N ASP A 274 7.65 12.26 -25.49
CA ASP A 274 8.08 13.67 -25.34
C ASP A 274 7.68 14.25 -23.97
N LEU A 275 6.51 13.86 -23.46
CA LEU A 275 5.97 14.36 -22.19
C LEU A 275 6.55 13.61 -20.97
N VAL A 276 7.00 12.36 -21.15
CA VAL A 276 7.91 11.73 -20.18
C VAL A 276 9.26 12.44 -20.20
N GLY A 277 9.73 12.85 -21.39
CA GLY A 277 10.83 13.79 -21.65
C GLY A 277 10.82 14.98 -20.70
N GLU A 278 9.81 15.85 -20.85
CA GLU A 278 9.66 17.06 -20.04
C GLU A 278 9.57 16.76 -18.54
N ARG A 279 8.85 15.72 -18.13
CA ARG A 279 8.72 15.31 -16.71
C ARG A 279 10.08 15.01 -16.08
N VAL A 280 10.90 14.17 -16.72
CA VAL A 280 12.17 13.73 -16.13
C VAL A 280 13.25 14.81 -16.31
N ALA A 281 13.18 15.62 -17.37
CA ALA A 281 13.99 16.83 -17.52
C ALA A 281 13.71 17.85 -16.39
N ALA A 282 12.44 18.09 -16.06
CA ALA A 282 12.05 18.97 -14.96
C ALA A 282 12.58 18.47 -13.61
N LEU A 283 12.40 17.17 -13.29
CA LEU A 283 12.91 16.56 -12.05
C LEU A 283 14.45 16.67 -11.89
N ASN A 284 15.19 16.91 -12.97
CA ASN A 284 16.64 17.12 -12.97
C ASN A 284 17.05 18.61 -12.83
N GLN A 285 16.09 19.52 -12.70
CA GLN A 285 16.32 20.96 -12.48
C GLN A 285 15.95 21.36 -11.04
N SER A 286 16.77 22.22 -10.45
CA SER A 286 16.54 22.77 -9.10
C SER A 286 15.44 23.85 -9.12
N LEU A 287 14.76 24.05 -8.00
CA LEU A 287 13.65 25.01 -7.92
C LEU A 287 14.09 26.42 -7.47
N LEU A 288 13.38 27.43 -7.97
CA LEU A 288 13.58 28.82 -7.57
C LEU A 288 13.05 29.05 -6.14
N LYS A 289 13.94 29.50 -5.24
CA LYS A 289 13.63 29.82 -3.84
C LYS A 289 13.33 31.31 -3.71
N VAL A 290 12.26 31.67 -2.99
CA VAL A 290 11.74 33.06 -2.90
C VAL A 290 12.66 33.94 -2.04
N ALA A 291 13.36 33.34 -1.09
CA ALA A 291 14.48 33.93 -0.38
C ALA A 291 15.63 32.93 -0.35
N ILE A 292 16.86 33.45 -0.34
CA ILE A 292 18.03 32.70 0.13
C ILE A 292 18.11 32.97 1.64
N PRO A 293 17.69 32.05 2.53
CA PRO A 293 18.21 32.09 3.89
C PRO A 293 19.74 31.91 3.82
N PRO A 294 20.53 32.61 4.66
CA PRO A 294 21.95 32.32 4.76
C PRO A 294 22.16 30.85 5.15
N VAL A 295 23.34 30.31 4.81
CA VAL A 295 23.63 28.88 5.04
C VAL A 295 23.77 28.60 6.53
N GLU A 296 22.67 28.13 7.09
CA GLU A 296 22.64 27.13 8.15
C GLU A 296 21.44 26.23 7.85
N GLU A 297 21.62 24.92 7.96
CA GLU A 297 20.45 24.10 8.29
C GLU A 297 19.97 24.64 9.63
N ALA A 298 18.73 25.12 9.70
CA ALA A 298 18.06 25.28 10.98
C ALA A 298 17.88 23.86 11.54
N GLU A 299 18.95 23.37 12.18
CA GLU A 299 18.87 22.30 13.13
C GLU A 299 17.83 22.74 14.14
N LEU A 300 16.64 22.15 14.02
CA LEU A 300 15.72 22.08 15.13
C LEU A 300 16.44 21.18 16.14
N GLU A 301 17.32 21.79 16.93
CA GLU A 301 17.69 21.28 18.24
C GLU A 301 16.37 20.84 18.88
N MET A 302 16.24 19.53 19.11
CA MET A 302 15.06 19.02 19.77
C MET A 302 15.09 19.57 21.17
N ASP A 303 14.21 20.53 21.48
CA ASP A 303 14.01 21.07 22.83
C ASP A 303 14.14 19.93 23.83
N GLU A 304 15.14 20.02 24.73
CA GLU A 304 15.38 19.02 25.76
C GLU A 304 14.31 19.12 26.85
N PHE A 305 13.07 18.81 26.49
CA PHE A 305 11.99 18.54 27.43
C PHE A 305 12.43 17.37 28.32
N PRO A 306 12.59 17.56 29.64
CA PRO A 306 13.05 16.50 30.54
C PRO A 306 11.92 15.50 30.79
N VAL A 307 11.70 14.59 29.84
CA VAL A 307 10.68 13.54 29.92
C VAL A 307 11.13 12.48 30.93
N THR A 308 10.72 12.67 32.18
CA THR A 308 10.91 11.71 33.27
C THR A 308 10.11 10.43 33.00
N GLY A 309 10.71 9.47 32.29
CA GLY A 309 10.07 8.18 31.99
C GLY A 309 10.94 7.18 31.24
N ASP A 310 11.43 7.53 30.04
CA ASP A 310 11.91 6.54 29.06
C ASP A 310 13.21 6.95 28.35
N ALA A 311 14.35 6.87 29.06
CA ALA A 311 15.67 7.22 28.48
C ALA A 311 16.00 6.40 27.21
N GLU A 312 15.62 5.12 27.15
CA GLU A 312 15.84 4.27 25.98
C GLU A 312 15.07 4.75 24.74
N LYS A 313 13.83 5.21 24.90
CA LYS A 313 13.00 5.70 23.78
C LYS A 313 13.55 7.01 23.23
N VAL A 314 14.02 7.91 24.10
CA VAL A 314 14.70 9.15 23.69
C VAL A 314 16.00 8.84 22.93
N ALA A 315 16.80 7.88 23.41
CA ALA A 315 18.01 7.44 22.72
C ALA A 315 17.74 6.75 21.37
N GLN A 316 16.63 6.03 21.23
CA GLN A 316 16.18 5.46 19.94
C GLN A 316 15.78 6.57 18.96
N LEU A 317 14.92 7.52 19.39
CA LEU A 317 14.50 8.66 18.58
C LEU A 317 15.68 9.50 18.09
N LYS A 318 16.70 9.74 18.94
CA LYS A 318 17.91 10.47 18.55
C LYS A 318 18.70 9.74 17.45
N ARG A 319 18.94 8.44 17.60
CA ARG A 319 19.61 7.61 16.58
C ARG A 319 18.84 7.56 15.26
N ASP A 320 17.52 7.49 15.31
CA ASP A 320 16.68 7.48 14.11
C ASP A 320 16.68 8.85 13.41
N ALA A 321 16.72 9.96 14.16
CA ALA A 321 16.90 11.31 13.63
C ALA A 321 18.30 11.50 12.99
N GLU A 322 19.36 10.97 13.61
CA GLU A 322 20.72 10.95 13.05
C GLU A 322 20.78 10.14 11.74
N ARG A 323 20.14 8.96 11.67
CA ARG A 323 20.01 8.20 10.40
C ARG A 323 19.18 8.94 9.36
N VAL A 324 18.18 9.72 9.74
CA VAL A 324 17.41 10.56 8.80
C VAL A 324 18.25 11.75 8.30
N LYS A 325 19.08 12.39 9.14
CA LYS A 325 20.07 13.39 8.68
C LYS A 325 21.05 12.77 7.68
N PHE A 326 21.59 11.58 7.98
CA PHE A 326 22.47 10.85 7.05
C PHE A 326 21.77 10.53 5.71
N LEU A 327 20.56 9.97 5.75
CA LEU A 327 19.82 9.60 4.53
C LEU A 327 19.52 10.79 3.61
N LYS A 328 19.33 12.01 4.15
CA LYS A 328 19.17 13.22 3.32
C LYS A 328 20.42 13.57 2.51
N ASN A 329 21.60 13.20 3.00
CA ASN A 329 22.89 13.67 2.48
C ASN A 329 23.76 12.51 1.93
N MET A 330 23.25 11.27 1.93
CA MET A 330 23.99 10.03 1.62
C MET A 330 24.68 10.03 0.25
N PHE A 331 24.07 10.67 -0.76
CA PHE A 331 24.65 10.78 -2.11
C PHE A 331 25.17 12.20 -2.43
N SER A 332 25.31 13.07 -1.42
CA SER A 332 25.83 14.43 -1.61
C SER A 332 27.25 14.41 -2.20
N GLY A 333 27.42 14.99 -3.39
CA GLY A 333 28.68 14.98 -4.14
C GLY A 333 28.92 13.73 -5.00
N MET A 334 28.02 12.73 -4.98
CA MET A 334 28.08 11.60 -5.91
C MET A 334 27.37 11.95 -7.23
N LYS A 335 28.09 11.81 -8.34
CA LYS A 335 27.55 11.92 -9.71
C LYS A 335 27.20 10.54 -10.27
N PHE A 336 25.95 10.40 -10.72
CA PHE A 336 25.40 9.21 -11.34
C PHE A 336 25.08 9.44 -12.82
N PHE A 337 25.48 8.49 -13.67
CA PHE A 337 25.14 8.48 -15.11
C PHE A 337 24.18 7.33 -15.43
N LEU A 338 23.02 7.64 -16.03
CA LEU A 338 22.01 6.64 -16.40
C LEU A 338 22.24 6.12 -17.83
N SER A 339 22.37 4.81 -17.97
CA SER A 339 22.37 4.15 -19.28
C SER A 339 21.00 4.22 -19.99
N ARG A 340 20.98 3.86 -21.29
CA ARG A 340 19.77 3.94 -22.13
C ARG A 340 18.57 3.17 -21.58
N GLU A 341 18.83 2.05 -20.91
CA GLU A 341 17.86 1.01 -20.55
C GLU A 341 17.25 1.22 -19.17
N ALA A 342 17.95 1.92 -18.27
CA ALA A 342 17.54 2.12 -16.90
C ALA A 342 16.27 3.00 -16.76
N PRO A 343 15.39 2.76 -15.76
CA PRO A 343 14.13 3.48 -15.58
C PRO A 343 14.34 4.91 -15.03
N ARG A 344 14.66 5.84 -15.94
CA ARG A 344 15.09 7.22 -15.64
C ARG A 344 14.21 7.95 -14.63
N GLU A 345 12.89 7.94 -14.79
CA GLU A 345 11.98 8.67 -13.89
C GLU A 345 12.14 8.27 -12.42
N SER A 346 12.15 6.96 -12.17
CA SER A 346 12.27 6.38 -10.82
C SER A 346 13.66 6.66 -10.22
N LEU A 347 14.71 6.46 -11.01
CA LEU A 347 16.09 6.65 -10.56
C LEU A 347 16.43 8.12 -10.33
N THR A 348 16.07 9.02 -11.25
CA THR A 348 16.27 10.48 -11.07
C THR A 348 15.55 10.97 -9.82
N PHE A 349 14.30 10.56 -9.59
CA PHE A 349 13.57 10.91 -8.37
C PHE A 349 14.23 10.37 -7.10
N ALA A 350 14.63 9.09 -7.09
CA ALA A 350 15.26 8.44 -5.93
C ALA A 350 16.62 9.07 -5.57
N ILE A 351 17.51 9.25 -6.55
CA ILE A 351 18.86 9.80 -6.33
C ILE A 351 18.77 11.28 -5.91
N ARG A 352 17.94 12.09 -6.58
CA ARG A 352 17.77 13.53 -6.25
C ARG A 352 17.20 13.74 -4.85
N SER A 353 16.28 12.88 -4.41
CA SER A 353 15.70 12.92 -3.05
C SER A 353 16.73 12.63 -1.92
N VAL A 354 17.90 12.12 -2.28
CA VAL A 354 19.00 11.67 -1.41
C VAL A 354 20.26 12.54 -1.60
N GLY A 355 20.13 13.63 -2.38
CA GLY A 355 21.17 14.64 -2.59
C GLY A 355 22.18 14.36 -3.70
N GLY A 356 22.01 13.28 -4.47
CA GLY A 356 22.92 12.93 -5.58
C GLY A 356 22.63 13.66 -6.88
N GLU A 357 23.66 13.84 -7.70
CA GLU A 357 23.54 14.42 -9.04
C GLU A 357 23.30 13.33 -10.10
N VAL A 358 22.48 13.64 -11.10
CA VAL A 358 22.06 12.68 -12.15
C VAL A 358 22.20 13.31 -13.53
N SER A 359 22.72 12.54 -14.48
CA SER A 359 22.63 12.83 -15.90
C SER A 359 22.46 11.56 -16.75
N TRP A 360 22.29 11.77 -18.05
CA TRP A 360 22.19 10.77 -19.11
C TRP A 360 22.74 11.39 -20.40
N ASP A 361 22.82 10.62 -21.48
CA ASP A 361 23.20 11.18 -22.79
C ASP A 361 22.15 12.18 -23.31
N ALA A 362 22.62 13.36 -23.71
CA ALA A 362 21.80 14.47 -24.17
C ALA A 362 21.18 14.25 -25.57
N GLN A 363 21.68 13.31 -26.37
CA GLN A 363 21.04 12.95 -27.65
C GLN A 363 19.82 12.04 -27.43
N LEU A 364 19.90 11.15 -26.44
CA LEU A 364 18.82 10.22 -26.10
C LEU A 364 17.60 10.89 -25.46
N PHE A 365 17.77 11.95 -24.67
CA PHE A 365 16.69 12.47 -23.83
C PHE A 365 16.99 13.90 -23.28
N PRO A 366 16.02 14.84 -23.28
CA PRO A 366 16.24 16.23 -22.82
C PRO A 366 16.52 16.31 -21.31
N GLY A 367 17.18 17.37 -20.84
CA GLY A 367 17.41 17.61 -19.41
C GLY A 367 18.66 16.94 -18.80
N ALA A 368 19.57 16.43 -19.64
CA ALA A 368 20.93 16.08 -19.22
C ALA A 368 21.69 17.30 -18.68
N THR A 369 22.59 17.08 -17.72
CA THR A 369 23.40 18.11 -17.03
C THR A 369 24.89 17.98 -17.35
N PHE A 370 25.43 16.77 -17.36
CA PHE A 370 26.80 16.42 -17.76
C PHE A 370 26.82 15.25 -18.76
N SER A 371 27.86 15.17 -19.58
CA SER A 371 27.99 14.17 -20.66
C SER A 371 28.66 12.87 -20.18
N GLU A 372 28.58 11.80 -20.97
CA GLU A 372 29.26 10.52 -20.68
C GLU A 372 30.79 10.66 -20.58
N TYR A 373 31.38 11.75 -21.07
CA TYR A 373 32.82 11.99 -21.05
C TYR A 373 33.32 12.73 -19.78
N ASP A 374 32.45 13.09 -18.84
CA ASP A 374 32.83 13.74 -17.59
C ASP A 374 33.58 12.76 -16.65
N GLU A 375 34.86 13.01 -16.38
CA GLU A 375 35.69 12.18 -15.50
C GLU A 375 35.23 12.20 -14.04
N SER A 376 34.45 13.21 -13.62
CA SER A 376 33.91 13.32 -12.26
C SER A 376 32.65 12.48 -12.00
N ILE A 377 32.16 11.72 -13.00
CA ILE A 377 31.13 10.69 -12.80
C ILE A 377 31.68 9.58 -11.90
N THR A 378 31.01 9.32 -10.78
CA THR A 378 31.43 8.30 -9.80
C THR A 378 30.84 6.92 -10.08
N HIS A 379 29.58 6.88 -10.52
CA HIS A 379 28.80 5.66 -10.70
C HIS A 379 28.04 5.69 -12.03
N GLN A 380 28.08 4.59 -12.78
CA GLN A 380 27.38 4.44 -14.06
C GLN A 380 26.36 3.30 -13.93
N ILE A 381 25.07 3.62 -14.05
CA ILE A 381 23.97 2.70 -13.75
C ILE A 381 23.58 1.93 -15.00
N VAL A 382 23.81 0.63 -14.99
CA VAL A 382 23.76 -0.27 -16.15
C VAL A 382 23.04 -1.56 -15.79
N ASP A 383 22.07 -1.93 -16.63
CA ASP A 383 21.23 -3.13 -16.44
C ASP A 383 21.75 -4.35 -17.23
N ARG A 384 22.51 -4.11 -18.32
CA ARG A 384 23.08 -5.16 -19.18
C ARG A 384 24.57 -5.00 -19.44
N ASP A 385 25.26 -6.13 -19.47
CA ASP A 385 26.72 -6.24 -19.52
C ASP A 385 27.37 -5.71 -20.82
N ASN A 386 26.58 -5.50 -21.89
CA ASN A 386 27.04 -5.09 -23.23
C ASN A 386 27.47 -3.60 -23.32
N GLN A 387 28.33 -3.14 -22.41
CA GLN A 387 29.01 -1.84 -22.48
C GLN A 387 30.13 -1.89 -23.55
N THR A 388 30.02 -1.10 -24.61
CA THR A 388 31.06 -1.03 -25.68
C THR A 388 32.31 -0.24 -25.28
N LYS A 389 32.23 0.55 -24.21
CA LYS A 389 33.33 1.28 -23.58
C LYS A 389 33.15 1.21 -22.06
N GLN A 390 34.24 1.03 -21.33
CA GLN A 390 34.26 1.08 -19.87
C GLN A 390 35.34 2.06 -19.40
N TYR A 391 35.03 2.86 -18.38
CA TYR A 391 35.95 3.84 -17.80
C TYR A 391 36.44 3.35 -16.43
N LEU A 392 37.75 3.27 -16.24
CA LEU A 392 38.38 2.74 -15.02
C LEU A 392 38.10 3.60 -13.77
N SER A 393 37.69 4.86 -13.94
CA SER A 393 37.32 5.78 -12.86
C SER A 393 35.91 5.59 -12.30
N ARG A 394 35.11 4.63 -12.82
CA ARG A 394 33.67 4.51 -12.53
C ARG A 394 33.28 3.15 -11.99
N TYR A 395 32.37 3.15 -11.02
CA TYR A 395 31.67 1.94 -10.59
C TYR A 395 30.44 1.69 -11.47
N TYR A 396 30.47 0.60 -12.22
CA TYR A 396 29.33 0.11 -13.00
C TYR A 396 28.40 -0.68 -12.08
N VAL A 397 27.16 -0.24 -11.89
CA VAL A 397 26.22 -0.85 -10.91
C VAL A 397 24.82 -1.02 -11.47
N GLN A 398 24.15 -2.10 -11.08
CA GLN A 398 22.76 -2.38 -11.46
C GLN A 398 21.77 -1.49 -10.70
N PRO A 399 20.60 -1.12 -11.29
CA PRO A 399 19.63 -0.20 -10.70
C PRO A 399 19.17 -0.54 -9.27
N GLN A 400 19.16 -1.82 -8.90
CA GLN A 400 18.72 -2.28 -7.58
C GLN A 400 19.56 -1.70 -6.43
N TRP A 401 20.86 -1.46 -6.64
CA TRP A 401 21.78 -0.94 -5.61
C TRP A 401 21.24 0.34 -4.95
N ILE A 402 20.62 1.23 -5.74
CA ILE A 402 20.07 2.50 -5.27
C ILE A 402 18.88 2.28 -4.34
N PHE A 403 17.94 1.43 -4.72
CA PHE A 403 16.75 1.16 -3.92
C PHE A 403 17.11 0.43 -2.61
N ASP A 404 18.06 -0.50 -2.67
CA ASP A 404 18.55 -1.21 -1.49
C ASP A 404 19.35 -0.28 -0.55
N CYS A 405 20.19 0.63 -1.06
CA CYS A 405 20.89 1.65 -0.26
C CYS A 405 19.92 2.56 0.50
N ILE A 406 18.84 3.02 -0.17
CA ILE A 406 17.83 3.89 0.45
C ILE A 406 17.10 3.15 1.58
N ASN A 407 16.73 1.88 1.36
CA ASN A 407 16.07 1.06 2.38
C ASN A 407 17.01 0.71 3.56
N ALA A 408 18.28 0.42 3.27
CA ALA A 408 19.33 0.20 4.27
C ALA A 408 19.67 1.48 5.06
N ARG A 409 19.36 2.65 4.50
CA ARG A 409 19.80 3.98 4.96
C ARG A 409 21.33 4.10 5.02
N ALA A 410 22.03 3.34 4.19
CA ALA A 410 23.49 3.20 4.16
C ALA A 410 23.97 2.93 2.73
N VAL A 411 25.18 3.40 2.39
CA VAL A 411 25.83 3.08 1.12
C VAL A 411 26.31 1.62 1.16
N LEU A 412 25.82 0.79 0.24
CA LEU A 412 26.10 -0.64 0.19
C LEU A 412 27.37 -0.96 -0.63
N PRO A 413 28.10 -2.05 -0.33
CA PRO A 413 29.20 -2.52 -1.16
C PRO A 413 28.75 -2.80 -2.61
N VAL A 414 29.38 -2.11 -3.58
CA VAL A 414 29.03 -2.20 -5.02
C VAL A 414 29.28 -3.59 -5.63
N GLU A 415 30.18 -4.37 -5.04
CA GLU A 415 30.65 -5.68 -5.54
C GLU A 415 29.53 -6.68 -5.85
N LYS A 416 28.43 -6.61 -5.11
CA LYS A 416 27.27 -7.53 -5.22
C LYS A 416 26.22 -7.07 -6.22
N TYR A 417 26.44 -5.89 -6.81
CA TYR A 417 25.54 -5.21 -7.72
C TYR A 417 26.24 -4.82 -9.02
N PHE A 418 27.44 -5.35 -9.29
CA PHE A 418 28.08 -5.23 -10.61
C PHE A 418 27.22 -5.90 -11.70
N PRO A 419 27.34 -5.47 -12.97
CA PRO A 419 26.91 -6.26 -14.14
C PRO A 419 27.45 -7.70 -14.05
N SER A 420 26.74 -8.66 -14.66
CA SER A 420 26.93 -10.12 -14.51
C SER A 420 26.79 -10.72 -13.09
N ALA A 421 26.68 -9.94 -12.01
CA ALA A 421 26.60 -10.46 -10.64
C ALA A 421 25.19 -10.96 -10.26
N VAL A 422 25.12 -12.05 -9.48
CA VAL A 422 23.85 -12.53 -8.90
C VAL A 422 23.42 -11.60 -7.76
N LEU A 423 22.39 -10.79 -8.04
CA LEU A 423 21.86 -9.79 -7.12
C LEU A 423 21.34 -10.39 -5.79
N PRO A 424 21.47 -9.65 -4.67
CA PRO A 424 20.72 -9.94 -3.44
C PRO A 424 19.20 -9.86 -3.67
N PRO A 425 18.37 -10.65 -2.98
CA PRO A 425 16.91 -10.54 -3.13
C PRO A 425 16.35 -9.18 -2.68
N HIS A 426 15.62 -8.48 -3.55
CA HIS A 426 15.00 -7.19 -3.25
C HIS A 426 13.80 -7.35 -2.29
N MET A 427 14.03 -7.18 -0.99
CA MET A 427 13.03 -7.40 0.06
C MET A 427 12.11 -6.18 0.27
N SER A 428 10.81 -6.43 0.48
CA SER A 428 9.85 -5.35 0.74
C SER A 428 10.01 -4.75 2.15
N PRO A 429 10.29 -3.45 2.29
CA PRO A 429 10.52 -2.77 3.57
C PRO A 429 9.20 -2.36 4.27
N PHE A 430 8.05 -2.73 3.69
CA PHE A 430 6.69 -2.35 4.13
C PHE A 430 5.94 -3.46 4.89
N LEU A 431 6.48 -4.67 4.95
CA LEU A 431 5.79 -5.81 5.57
C LEU A 431 5.82 -5.71 7.10
N THR A 432 4.75 -5.15 7.68
CA THR A 432 4.54 -5.07 9.13
C THR A 432 4.40 -6.46 9.74
N GLU A 433 5.24 -6.74 10.73
CA GLU A 433 5.46 -8.10 11.23
C GLU A 433 4.38 -8.51 12.24
N ARG A 434 3.95 -9.77 12.16
CA ARG A 434 3.01 -10.36 13.11
C ARG A 434 3.66 -11.56 13.78
N GLU A 435 3.38 -11.72 15.07
CA GLU A 435 3.91 -12.83 15.86
C GLU A 435 3.52 -14.19 15.24
N GLY A 436 4.53 -14.95 14.80
CA GLY A 436 4.38 -16.29 14.25
C GLY A 436 4.49 -16.42 12.72
N ASP A 437 4.76 -15.33 11.99
CA ASP A 437 5.02 -15.38 10.55
C ASP A 437 6.51 -15.72 10.28
N TYR A 438 6.85 -16.46 9.20
CA TYR A 438 8.24 -16.81 8.89
C TYR A 438 9.05 -15.60 8.42
N MET A 439 10.26 -15.45 8.99
CA MET A 439 11.18 -14.36 8.65
C MET A 439 12.50 -14.92 8.07
N PRO A 440 12.74 -14.79 6.75
CA PRO A 440 13.99 -15.21 6.12
C PRO A 440 15.23 -14.57 6.76
N PRO A 441 16.39 -15.26 6.80
CA PRO A 441 17.62 -14.72 7.39
C PRO A 441 18.14 -13.47 6.65
N GLU A 442 17.91 -13.37 5.34
CA GLU A 442 18.17 -12.17 4.55
C GLU A 442 17.31 -10.99 5.02
N LYS A 443 16.01 -11.19 5.28
CA LYS A 443 15.12 -10.14 5.80
C LYS A 443 15.57 -9.69 7.19
N LYS A 444 16.00 -10.61 8.06
CA LYS A 444 16.57 -10.27 9.38
C LYS A 444 17.75 -9.32 9.22
N LYS A 445 18.77 -9.71 8.44
CA LYS A 445 19.94 -8.87 8.13
C LYS A 445 19.56 -7.48 7.61
N PHE A 446 18.59 -7.37 6.69
CA PHE A 446 18.09 -6.06 6.22
C PHE A 446 17.41 -5.23 7.32
N LEU A 447 16.60 -5.84 8.19
CA LEU A 447 15.94 -5.17 9.31
C LEU A 447 16.93 -4.76 10.40
N ASP A 448 17.92 -5.59 10.68
CA ASP A 448 18.97 -5.33 11.66
C ASP A 448 19.93 -4.24 11.16
N MET A 449 20.10 -4.11 9.84
CA MET A 449 20.77 -2.98 9.20
C MET A 449 19.91 -1.70 9.22
N GLU A 450 18.60 -1.75 8.92
CA GLU A 450 17.69 -0.58 9.07
C GLU A 450 17.65 -0.05 10.52
N LYS A 451 17.73 -0.97 11.49
CA LYS A 451 17.82 -0.67 12.94
C LYS A 451 19.22 -0.27 13.41
N GLY A 452 20.25 -0.33 12.56
CA GLY A 452 21.63 0.02 12.88
C GLY A 452 22.31 -0.89 13.91
N ILE A 453 21.95 -2.18 13.94
CA ILE A 453 22.52 -3.22 14.82
C ILE A 453 23.77 -3.86 14.20
N ILE A 454 23.82 -3.93 12.85
CA ILE A 454 24.91 -4.57 12.09
C ILE A 454 25.50 -3.54 11.11
N ALA A 455 26.82 -3.51 10.97
CA ALA A 455 27.51 -2.63 10.01
C ALA A 455 27.25 -3.06 8.54
N PRO A 456 27.24 -2.12 7.57
CA PRO A 456 27.01 -2.44 6.15
C PRO A 456 27.98 -3.47 5.55
N SER A 457 29.19 -3.58 6.09
CA SER A 457 30.17 -4.62 5.74
C SER A 457 29.78 -6.01 6.24
N GLU A 458 29.32 -6.11 7.49
CA GLU A 458 29.06 -7.39 8.17
C GLU A 458 27.69 -8.01 7.83
N GLY A 459 26.71 -7.19 7.43
CA GLY A 459 25.43 -7.71 6.93
C GLY A 459 25.61 -8.68 5.75
N PHE A 460 26.65 -8.48 4.95
CA PHE A 460 26.84 -9.15 3.66
C PHE A 460 27.84 -10.32 3.65
N VAL A 461 28.33 -10.82 4.80
CA VAL A 461 29.15 -12.07 4.79
C VAL A 461 28.34 -13.26 4.22
N ASN A 462 29.04 -14.09 3.44
CA ASN A 462 28.51 -15.03 2.45
C ASN A 462 27.28 -15.87 2.85
N ALA A 463 26.22 -15.75 2.04
CA ALA A 463 25.41 -16.89 1.62
C ALA A 463 25.76 -17.15 0.15
N GLY A 464 26.37 -18.30 -0.15
CA GLY A 464 26.92 -18.59 -1.48
C GLY A 464 25.81 -18.90 -2.49
N ALA A 465 25.61 -18.03 -3.47
CA ALA A 465 24.66 -18.27 -4.56
C ALA A 465 25.17 -19.37 -5.50
N THR A 466 24.47 -20.51 -5.51
CA THR A 466 24.53 -21.49 -6.61
C THR A 466 23.12 -21.88 -7.01
N THR A 467 22.43 -20.95 -7.68
CA THR A 467 21.36 -21.33 -8.60
C THR A 467 21.92 -22.29 -9.66
N ASN A 468 21.07 -23.18 -10.12
CA ASN A 468 21.25 -23.91 -11.37
C ASN A 468 19.88 -23.86 -12.00
N ASP A 469 19.80 -23.28 -13.19
CA ASP A 469 18.54 -23.13 -13.89
C ASP A 469 17.99 -24.52 -14.23
N ASN A 470 16.68 -24.67 -14.09
CA ASN A 470 15.86 -25.78 -14.56
C ASN A 470 14.41 -25.27 -14.50
N GLU A 471 13.95 -24.70 -15.61
CA GLU A 471 12.57 -24.28 -15.80
C GLU A 471 11.71 -25.52 -16.09
N ASP A 472 11.38 -26.27 -15.04
CA ASP A 472 10.36 -27.32 -15.11
C ASP A 472 8.98 -26.72 -14.78
N GLU A 473 8.41 -25.96 -15.73
CA GLU A 473 7.01 -25.50 -15.68
C GLU A 473 6.07 -26.71 -15.81
N ASN A 474 5.63 -27.25 -14.68
CA ASN A 474 4.49 -28.18 -14.56
C ASN A 474 3.77 -28.00 -13.21
N ASP A 475 3.33 -26.77 -12.92
CA ASP A 475 2.19 -26.58 -12.00
C ASP A 475 0.93 -27.02 -12.76
N SER A 476 0.53 -28.27 -12.56
CA SER A 476 -0.78 -28.78 -12.97
C SER A 476 -1.81 -28.37 -11.91
N ASP A 477 -2.55 -27.30 -12.19
CA ASP A 477 -3.67 -26.80 -11.37
C ASP A 477 -4.87 -27.77 -11.38
N ASP A 478 -4.75 -28.93 -10.72
CA ASP A 478 -5.89 -29.79 -10.35
C ASP A 478 -6.43 -29.37 -8.97
N ASP A 479 -7.14 -28.23 -8.94
CA ASP A 479 -7.95 -27.75 -7.81
C ASP A 479 -9.27 -28.56 -7.71
N ASP A 480 -9.17 -29.87 -7.44
CA ASP A 480 -10.33 -30.75 -7.19
C ASP A 480 -10.87 -30.55 -5.76
N ASP A 481 -11.75 -29.55 -5.63
CA ASP A 481 -12.35 -29.04 -4.38
C ASP A 481 -13.49 -29.96 -3.86
N GLU A 482 -13.20 -31.26 -3.63
CA GLU A 482 -14.22 -32.24 -3.19
C GLU A 482 -13.72 -33.32 -2.19
N ASP A 483 -13.67 -32.97 -0.89
CA ASP A 483 -14.29 -33.79 0.17
C ASP A 483 -14.62 -32.95 1.43
N ILE A 484 -15.87 -33.05 1.90
CA ILE A 484 -16.35 -32.52 3.19
C ILE A 484 -16.94 -33.71 3.95
N GLY A 485 -16.05 -34.54 4.49
CA GLY A 485 -16.37 -35.92 4.89
C GLY A 485 -15.83 -36.38 6.25
N SER A 486 -15.59 -35.49 7.22
CA SER A 486 -15.38 -35.90 8.64
C SER A 486 -15.65 -34.75 9.61
N VAL A 487 -16.80 -34.84 10.29
CA VAL A 487 -17.03 -34.14 11.56
C VAL A 487 -17.00 -35.22 12.63
N ASP A 488 -15.95 -35.23 13.44
CA ASP A 488 -15.96 -35.95 14.72
C ASP A 488 -16.82 -35.11 15.69
N ASP A 489 -18.12 -35.40 15.75
CA ASP A 489 -19.03 -34.87 16.75
C ASP A 489 -18.89 -35.70 18.05
N ASP A 490 -17.91 -35.32 18.88
CA ASP A 490 -17.93 -35.63 20.31
C ASP A 490 -18.93 -34.67 21.00
N GLU A 491 -20.23 -34.95 20.88
CA GLU A 491 -21.26 -34.32 21.71
C GLU A 491 -21.32 -35.04 23.07
N GLU A 492 -20.60 -34.51 24.08
CA GLU A 492 -20.92 -34.78 25.49
C GLU A 492 -22.25 -34.08 25.82
N GLU A 493 -23.35 -34.83 25.90
CA GLU A 493 -24.64 -34.31 26.41
C GLU A 493 -24.61 -34.18 27.94
N ASP A 494 -25.11 -33.05 28.46
CA ASP A 494 -25.31 -32.83 29.90
C ASP A 494 -26.56 -33.63 30.36
N ASP A 495 -26.37 -34.73 31.10
CA ASP A 495 -27.45 -35.60 31.58
C ASP A 495 -27.98 -35.12 32.97
N ASP A 496 -29.20 -34.58 33.02
CA ASP A 496 -29.85 -34.00 34.21
C ASP A 496 -30.89 -34.98 34.82
N ASP A 497 -30.72 -35.32 36.09
CA ASP A 497 -31.48 -36.32 36.90
C ASP A 497 -33.03 -36.16 36.91
N ALA A 498 -33.77 -37.27 36.68
CA ALA A 498 -35.22 -37.35 36.94
C ALA A 498 -35.88 -38.77 37.12
N GLY A 499 -35.32 -39.66 37.95
CA GLY A 499 -36.06 -40.66 38.78
C GLY A 499 -36.98 -41.80 38.21
N THR A 500 -37.31 -42.76 39.11
CA THR A 500 -38.27 -43.92 39.00
C THR A 500 -37.94 -45.02 37.96
N GLU A 501 -38.14 -46.32 38.21
CA GLU A 501 -38.70 -47.09 39.35
C GLU A 501 -38.10 -48.53 39.40
N ASP A 502 -38.23 -49.26 40.51
CA ASP A 502 -37.65 -50.61 40.75
C ASP A 502 -38.52 -51.78 40.22
N GLU A 503 -37.91 -52.95 39.90
CA GLU A 503 -38.22 -54.32 40.42
C GLU A 503 -37.74 -55.50 39.51
N ALA A 504 -37.12 -56.52 40.15
CA ALA A 504 -36.97 -57.96 39.75
C ALA A 504 -36.22 -58.34 38.43
N GLU A 505 -35.71 -59.57 38.19
CA GLU A 505 -35.88 -60.92 38.80
C GLU A 505 -34.53 -61.68 39.04
N GLU A 506 -34.60 -62.87 39.68
CA GLU A 506 -33.50 -63.78 40.11
C GLU A 506 -33.89 -65.25 39.75
N ASP A 507 -33.05 -66.27 39.50
CA ASP A 507 -31.59 -66.47 39.34
C ASP A 507 -31.27 -66.69 37.81
N GLU A 508 -30.32 -67.45 37.21
CA GLU A 508 -29.22 -68.41 37.51
C GLU A 508 -27.99 -68.00 36.62
N ASP A 509 -26.71 -68.38 36.79
CA ASP A 509 -26.04 -69.70 36.90
C ASP A 509 -24.65 -69.53 37.58
N LEU A 510 -24.23 -70.45 38.47
CA LEU A 510 -23.04 -70.27 39.33
C LEU A 510 -21.68 -70.76 38.76
N ASP A 511 -21.60 -71.16 37.48
CA ASP A 511 -20.41 -71.80 36.88
C ASP A 511 -19.52 -70.87 36.01
N GLU A 512 -19.91 -69.62 35.72
CA GLU A 512 -19.05 -68.68 34.96
C GLU A 512 -17.90 -68.10 35.79
N ASP A 513 -18.11 -67.87 37.09
CA ASP A 513 -17.21 -67.02 37.88
C ASP A 513 -15.83 -67.65 38.15
N GLU A 514 -15.71 -68.98 38.23
CA GLU A 514 -14.39 -69.61 38.36
C GLU A 514 -13.57 -69.49 37.05
N GLN A 515 -14.25 -69.45 35.90
CA GLN A 515 -13.60 -69.21 34.60
C GLN A 515 -13.18 -67.74 34.47
N ARG A 516 -14.04 -66.80 34.89
CA ARG A 516 -13.72 -65.35 34.98
C ARG A 516 -12.53 -65.10 35.92
N LEU A 517 -12.50 -65.72 37.11
CA LEU A 517 -11.39 -65.64 38.07
C LEU A 517 -10.08 -66.18 37.50
N ASN A 518 -10.11 -67.27 36.73
CA ASN A 518 -8.91 -67.80 36.09
C ASN A 518 -8.46 -66.96 34.88
N ALA A 519 -9.38 -66.34 34.13
CA ALA A 519 -9.03 -65.35 33.10
C ALA A 519 -8.37 -64.10 33.72
N LEU A 520 -8.93 -63.56 34.80
CA LEU A 520 -8.36 -62.44 35.56
C LEU A 520 -6.96 -62.78 36.10
N LYS A 521 -6.77 -63.95 36.73
CA LYS A 521 -5.44 -64.41 37.17
C LYS A 521 -4.44 -64.57 36.02
N LYS A 522 -4.90 -64.85 34.80
CA LYS A 522 -4.05 -64.96 33.60
C LYS A 522 -3.67 -63.59 33.02
N GLN A 523 -4.52 -62.57 33.18
CA GLN A 523 -4.19 -61.17 32.89
C GLN A 523 -3.29 -60.54 33.97
N MET A 524 -3.47 -60.90 35.25
CA MET A 524 -2.63 -60.46 36.39
C MET A 524 -1.20 -61.05 36.39
N LYS A 525 -0.71 -61.55 35.25
CA LYS A 525 0.64 -62.07 35.11
C LYS A 525 1.62 -60.91 34.88
N VAL A 526 1.99 -60.25 35.97
CA VAL A 526 2.89 -59.07 36.00
C VAL A 526 4.12 -59.27 35.12
N THR A 527 4.11 -58.64 33.94
CA THR A 527 5.31 -58.44 33.14
C THR A 527 6.19 -57.41 33.83
N LYS A 528 7.50 -57.60 33.75
CA LYS A 528 8.46 -56.62 34.28
C LYS A 528 8.44 -55.42 33.34
N GLY A 529 7.73 -54.37 33.72
CA GLY A 529 7.53 -53.19 32.87
C GLY A 529 8.86 -52.63 32.37
N GLU A 530 8.92 -52.34 31.07
CA GLU A 530 9.96 -51.45 30.56
C GLU A 530 9.77 -50.07 31.20
N ALA A 531 10.87 -49.40 31.54
CA ALA A 531 10.78 -48.04 32.05
C ALA A 531 10.20 -47.16 30.94
N GLU A 532 9.07 -46.50 31.21
CA GLU A 532 8.52 -45.50 30.31
C GLU A 532 9.56 -44.37 30.18
N ILE A 533 10.25 -44.33 29.03
CA ILE A 533 11.14 -43.23 28.68
C ILE A 533 10.22 -42.07 28.34
N GLU A 534 9.94 -41.27 29.36
CA GLU A 534 9.03 -40.13 29.28
C GLU A 534 9.55 -39.14 28.23
N ASP A 535 8.93 -39.12 27.05
CA ASP A 535 9.19 -38.08 26.06
C ASP A 535 8.80 -36.72 26.67
N GLU A 536 9.80 -35.96 27.14
CA GLU A 536 9.61 -34.59 27.67
C GLU A 536 8.80 -33.71 26.69
N LEU A 537 8.94 -33.98 25.39
CA LEU A 537 8.18 -33.34 24.31
C LEU A 537 6.68 -33.64 24.39
N LYS A 538 6.27 -34.90 24.65
CA LYS A 538 4.84 -35.27 24.79
C LYS A 538 4.24 -34.59 26.01
N LYS A 539 4.88 -34.72 27.18
CA LYS A 539 4.43 -34.05 28.42
C LYS A 539 4.25 -32.55 28.23
N ARG A 540 5.22 -31.88 27.60
CA ARG A 540 5.16 -30.44 27.31
C ARG A 540 4.06 -30.04 26.32
N ASP A 541 3.75 -30.91 25.36
CA ASP A 541 2.61 -30.72 24.46
C ASP A 541 1.27 -30.93 25.19
N ASP A 542 1.18 -31.89 26.12
CA ASP A 542 -0.02 -32.14 26.92
C ASP A 542 -0.28 -31.04 27.96
N GLU A 543 0.73 -30.61 28.71
CA GLU A 543 0.68 -29.37 29.52
C GLU A 543 0.20 -28.16 28.70
N SER A 544 0.64 -28.07 27.44
CA SER A 544 0.23 -26.98 26.53
C SER A 544 -1.22 -27.11 26.07
N LYS A 545 -1.76 -28.34 25.91
CA LYS A 545 -3.18 -28.61 25.64
C LYS A 545 -4.04 -28.26 26.87
N GLU A 546 -3.61 -28.63 28.07
CA GLU A 546 -4.31 -28.31 29.33
C GLU A 546 -4.37 -26.81 29.60
N GLN A 547 -3.22 -26.12 29.49
CA GLN A 547 -3.17 -24.66 29.58
C GLN A 547 -4.05 -23.98 28.51
N TRP A 548 -4.22 -24.58 27.34
CA TRP A 548 -5.15 -24.09 26.33
C TRP A 548 -6.63 -24.35 26.70
N LYS A 549 -6.98 -25.53 27.22
CA LYS A 549 -8.32 -25.84 27.75
C LYS A 549 -8.71 -24.83 28.85
N LEU A 550 -7.83 -24.61 29.83
CA LEU A 550 -8.02 -23.65 30.92
C LEU A 550 -8.24 -22.22 30.42
N ARG A 551 -7.40 -21.73 29.48
CA ARG A 551 -7.58 -20.40 28.85
C ARG A 551 -8.89 -20.30 28.08
N CYS A 552 -9.36 -21.37 27.45
CA CYS A 552 -10.66 -21.42 26.77
C CYS A 552 -11.86 -21.44 27.74
N MET A 553 -11.70 -21.95 28.96
CA MET A 553 -12.72 -21.91 30.02
C MET A 553 -12.84 -20.51 30.66
N MET A 554 -11.71 -19.82 30.86
CA MET A 554 -11.69 -18.45 31.42
C MET A 554 -12.32 -17.37 30.50
N ILE A 555 -12.72 -17.72 29.27
CA ILE A 555 -13.25 -16.77 28.28
C ILE A 555 -14.79 -16.85 28.22
N ARG A 556 -15.44 -15.76 28.66
CA ARG A 556 -16.89 -15.55 28.60
C ARG A 556 -17.49 -16.00 27.27
N ASN A 557 -18.47 -16.92 27.30
CA ASN A 557 -19.03 -17.66 26.16
C ASN A 557 -19.26 -16.85 24.87
N LYS A 558 -19.74 -15.60 24.98
CA LYS A 558 -19.94 -14.67 23.83
C LYS A 558 -18.67 -14.40 23.00
N HIS A 559 -17.48 -14.63 23.56
CA HIS A 559 -16.17 -14.41 22.93
C HIS A 559 -15.44 -15.72 22.60
N LYS A 560 -15.88 -16.87 23.13
CA LYS A 560 -15.23 -18.20 22.97
C LYS A 560 -15.04 -18.58 21.48
N ARG A 561 -16.06 -18.36 20.65
CA ARG A 561 -15.99 -18.56 19.17
C ARG A 561 -14.98 -17.64 18.46
N LEU A 562 -14.84 -16.38 18.91
CA LEU A 562 -13.87 -15.44 18.35
C LEU A 562 -12.43 -15.82 18.74
N TYR A 563 -12.25 -16.25 20.00
CA TYR A 563 -10.95 -16.72 20.49
C TYR A 563 -10.49 -18.00 19.79
N LYS A 564 -11.36 -19.01 19.64
CA LYS A 564 -11.04 -20.24 18.86
C LYS A 564 -10.55 -19.87 17.47
N LYS A 565 -11.33 -19.07 16.71
CA LYS A 565 -10.94 -18.60 15.36
C LYS A 565 -9.62 -17.79 15.33
N MET A 566 -9.32 -17.00 16.36
CA MET A 566 -8.04 -16.29 16.48
C MET A 566 -6.87 -17.25 16.72
N MET A 567 -7.05 -18.25 17.59
CA MET A 567 -6.03 -19.24 17.90
C MET A 567 -5.81 -20.20 16.72
N ASP A 568 -6.86 -20.59 16.01
CA ASP A 568 -6.75 -21.38 14.76
C ASP A 568 -5.99 -20.60 13.68
N SER A 569 -6.26 -19.29 13.51
CA SER A 569 -5.51 -18.41 12.61
C SER A 569 -4.03 -18.29 13.00
N ARG A 570 -3.70 -18.32 14.30
CA ARG A 570 -2.31 -18.36 14.79
C ARG A 570 -1.66 -19.74 14.56
N ARG A 571 -2.39 -20.84 14.78
CA ARG A 571 -1.92 -22.22 14.57
C ARG A 571 -1.63 -22.52 13.10
N ARG A 572 -2.50 -22.05 12.18
CA ARG A 572 -2.28 -22.16 10.72
C ARG A 572 -1.01 -21.41 10.29
N ARG A 573 -0.82 -20.15 10.71
CA ARG A 573 0.38 -19.36 10.39
C ARG A 573 1.66 -19.95 10.97
N ARG A 574 1.64 -20.52 12.19
CA ARG A 574 2.79 -21.27 12.72
C ARG A 574 3.12 -22.49 11.85
N LYS A 575 2.15 -23.37 11.56
CA LYS A 575 2.34 -24.52 10.65
C LYS A 575 2.91 -24.11 9.28
N GLU A 576 2.44 -22.99 8.73
CA GLU A 576 2.93 -22.41 7.47
C GLU A 576 4.38 -21.91 7.61
N ALA A 577 4.70 -21.19 8.70
CA ALA A 577 6.05 -20.75 9.00
C ALA A 577 7.02 -21.93 9.21
N ASP A 578 6.58 -22.98 9.89
CA ASP A 578 7.35 -24.21 10.12
C ASP A 578 7.53 -25.02 8.82
N ARG A 579 6.58 -24.96 7.88
CA ARG A 579 6.75 -25.49 6.52
C ARG A 579 7.82 -24.70 5.74
N LEU A 580 7.86 -23.38 5.91
CA LEU A 580 8.82 -22.49 5.22
C LEU A 580 10.24 -22.57 5.82
N THR A 581 10.40 -22.66 7.15
CA THR A 581 11.71 -22.92 7.77
C THR A 581 12.31 -24.23 7.26
N ASN A 582 11.51 -25.31 7.25
CA ASN A 582 11.93 -26.63 6.76
C ASN A 582 12.26 -26.62 5.26
N LYS A 583 11.46 -25.94 4.42
CA LYS A 583 11.78 -25.78 2.98
C LYS A 583 13.10 -25.05 2.77
N ARG A 584 13.36 -23.96 3.50
CA ARG A 584 14.63 -23.21 3.41
C ARG A 584 15.82 -24.03 3.92
N GLN A 585 15.70 -24.75 5.04
CA GLN A 585 16.75 -25.64 5.52
C GLN A 585 17.14 -26.70 4.49
N ASN A 586 16.18 -27.23 3.73
CA ASN A 586 16.47 -28.23 2.70
C ASN A 586 17.19 -27.61 1.50
N ILE A 587 16.78 -26.42 1.04
CA ILE A 587 17.50 -25.64 0.02
C ILE A 587 18.94 -25.35 0.46
N GLU A 588 19.17 -24.97 1.72
CA GLU A 588 20.51 -24.72 2.25
C GLU A 588 21.35 -26.00 2.40
N LYS A 589 20.75 -27.14 2.75
CA LYS A 589 21.41 -28.46 2.72
C LYS A 589 21.80 -28.86 1.29
N GLU A 590 21.00 -28.52 0.28
CA GLU A 590 21.30 -28.79 -1.13
C GLU A 590 22.36 -27.86 -1.72
N ALA A 591 22.29 -26.56 -1.44
CA ALA A 591 23.35 -25.62 -1.81
C ALA A 591 24.70 -26.04 -1.21
N ASN A 592 24.73 -26.44 0.06
CA ASN A 592 25.93 -26.97 0.71
C ASN A 592 26.40 -28.35 0.17
N LYS A 593 25.53 -29.13 -0.46
CA LYS A 593 25.93 -30.34 -1.24
C LYS A 593 26.50 -29.96 -2.61
N LYS A 594 25.92 -28.96 -3.29
CA LYS A 594 26.37 -28.45 -4.60
C LYS A 594 27.75 -27.78 -4.48
N SER A 595 27.99 -26.93 -3.48
CA SER A 595 29.29 -26.30 -3.23
C SER A 595 30.38 -27.33 -2.89
N LYS A 596 30.10 -28.29 -2.01
CA LYS A 596 31.02 -29.39 -1.67
C LYS A 596 31.30 -30.35 -2.84
N LYS A 597 30.47 -30.37 -3.89
CA LYS A 597 30.80 -31.03 -5.17
C LYS A 597 31.70 -30.15 -6.04
N LYS A 598 31.39 -28.86 -6.20
CA LYS A 598 32.23 -27.87 -6.93
C LYS A 598 33.61 -27.59 -6.30
N GLN A 599 33.87 -28.06 -5.08
CA GLN A 599 35.19 -28.01 -4.42
C GLN A 599 35.94 -29.36 -4.43
N LYS A 600 35.38 -30.38 -5.09
CA LYS A 600 35.97 -31.73 -5.21
C LYS A 600 36.16 -32.18 -6.66
N ALA A 601 35.79 -31.33 -7.60
CA ALA A 601 36.10 -31.40 -9.03
C ALA A 601 36.90 -30.14 -9.37
#